data_AF-A0A0H1BAV2-F1
#
_entry.id   AF-A0A0H1BAV2-F1
#
_cell.length_a   1.000
_cell.length_b   1.000
_cell.length_c   1.000
_cell.angle_alpha   90.00
_cell.angle_beta   90.00
_cell.angle_gamma   90.00
#
_symmetry.space_group_name_H-M   'P 1'
#
loop_
_entity.id
_entity.type
_entity.pdbx_description
1 polymer ?
#
loop_
_entity_poly.entity_id
_entity_poly.type
_entity_poly.pdbx_seq_one_letter_code
_entity_poly.pdbx_strand_id
1 'polypeptide(L)'
;MFQAMTRIQRLAGENAKNVYIAVGETGWPTDGGSNYGNAIAGTQNAKTFHDKGVCALLKWGVDVFYFEAFDELWKPDSVGDNGKAASEKHWGMYTSDRKPKYQVQC
;
A
#
# COMPACT_ATOMS: atom_id res chain seq x y z
N MET A 1 -3.31 -5.08 -9.35
CA MET A 1 -4.54 -5.79 -8.93
C MET A 1 -5.29 -6.47 -10.06
N PHE A 2 -5.68 -5.77 -11.13
CA PHE A 2 -6.53 -6.34 -12.20
C PHE A 2 -6.00 -7.66 -12.81
N GLN A 3 -4.71 -7.73 -13.14
CA GLN A 3 -4.10 -8.96 -13.67
C GLN A 3 -4.22 -10.16 -12.71
N ALA A 4 -4.02 -9.94 -11.40
CA ALA A 4 -4.13 -10.98 -10.39
C ALA A 4 -5.60 -11.42 -10.23
N MET A 5 -6.53 -10.48 -10.16
CA MET A 5 -7.96 -10.78 -10.06
C MET A 5 -8.45 -11.60 -11.26
N THR A 6 -8.12 -11.16 -12.49
CA THR A 6 -8.43 -11.90 -13.71
C THR A 6 -7.82 -13.30 -13.71
N ARG A 7 -6.58 -13.44 -13.21
CA ARG A 7 -5.94 -14.76 -13.11
C ARG A 7 -6.67 -15.67 -12.11
N ILE A 8 -7.02 -15.15 -10.93
CA ILE A 8 -7.74 -15.90 -9.90
C ILE A 8 -9.12 -16.32 -10.40
N GLN A 9 -9.90 -15.39 -10.95
CA GLN A 9 -11.23 -15.66 -11.49
C GLN A 9 -11.18 -16.71 -12.62
N ARG A 10 -10.20 -16.61 -13.52
CA ARG A 10 -10.00 -17.60 -14.59
C ARG A 10 -9.70 -18.99 -14.04
N LEU A 11 -8.86 -19.09 -13.01
CA LEU A 11 -8.53 -20.37 -12.38
C LEU A 11 -9.69 -20.94 -11.56
N ALA A 12 -10.50 -20.08 -10.94
CA ALA A 12 -11.66 -20.48 -10.15
C ALA A 12 -12.85 -20.94 -11.02
N GLY A 13 -12.88 -20.57 -12.31
CA GLY A 13 -13.93 -20.99 -13.25
C GLY A 13 -15.33 -20.61 -12.75
N GLU A 14 -16.25 -21.57 -12.73
CA GLU A 14 -17.61 -21.37 -12.24
C GLU A 14 -17.68 -20.96 -10.76
N ASN A 15 -16.65 -21.29 -9.97
CA ASN A 15 -16.57 -20.93 -8.57
C ASN A 15 -16.10 -19.48 -8.35
N ALA A 16 -15.70 -18.75 -9.40
CA ALA A 16 -15.20 -17.37 -9.27
C ALA A 16 -16.17 -16.45 -8.52
N LYS A 17 -17.49 -16.65 -8.68
CA LYS A 17 -18.53 -15.89 -7.98
C LYS A 17 -18.54 -16.07 -6.45
N ASN A 18 -17.93 -17.13 -5.94
CA ASN A 18 -17.84 -17.43 -4.50
C ASN A 18 -16.48 -17.05 -3.91
N VAL A 19 -15.53 -16.58 -4.73
CA VAL A 19 -14.20 -16.20 -4.29
C VAL A 19 -14.20 -14.71 -3.98
N TYR A 20 -14.14 -14.38 -2.69
CA TYR A 20 -13.92 -13.02 -2.24
C TYR A 20 -12.45 -12.63 -2.40
N ILE A 21 -12.20 -11.47 -3.00
CA ILE A 21 -10.86 -10.97 -3.27
C ILE A 21 -10.76 -9.56 -2.72
N ALA A 22 -9.81 -9.35 -1.81
CA ALA A 22 -9.47 -8.06 -1.24
C ALA A 22 -7.95 -7.83 -1.29
N VAL A 23 -7.53 -6.59 -1.18
CA VAL A 23 -6.12 -6.22 -1.02
C VAL A 23 -5.81 -6.18 0.48
N GLY A 24 -5.07 -7.19 0.95
CA GLY A 24 -4.73 -7.35 2.36
C GLY A 24 -3.80 -6.26 2.90
N GLU A 25 -2.87 -5.77 2.07
CA GLU A 25 -1.97 -4.67 2.41
C GLU A 25 -1.55 -3.95 1.12
N THR A 26 -1.52 -2.62 1.16
CA THR A 26 -0.88 -1.80 0.13
C THR A 26 -0.57 -0.41 0.66
N GLY A 27 0.54 0.19 0.23
CA GLY A 27 0.96 1.48 0.74
C GLY A 27 2.12 2.07 -0.05
N TRP A 28 2.62 3.21 0.42
CA TRP A 28 3.81 3.86 -0.14
C TRP A 28 4.55 4.65 0.95
N PRO A 29 5.88 4.51 1.07
CA PRO A 29 6.63 5.17 2.12
C PRO A 29 6.70 6.69 1.90
N THR A 30 6.51 7.46 2.98
CA THR A 30 6.57 8.93 2.95
C THR A 30 8.01 9.43 3.08
N ASP A 31 8.17 10.74 3.31
CA ASP A 31 9.49 11.33 3.59
C ASP A 31 10.16 10.61 4.77
N GLY A 32 11.48 10.39 4.68
CA GLY A 32 12.26 9.56 5.61
C GLY A 32 12.30 8.06 5.26
N GLY A 33 11.40 7.59 4.39
CA GLY A 33 11.42 6.22 3.86
C GLY A 33 12.53 5.97 2.84
N SER A 34 12.59 4.75 2.32
CA SER A 34 13.62 4.30 1.37
C SER A 34 13.10 4.16 -0.06
N ASN A 35 13.92 4.55 -1.02
CA ASN A 35 13.65 4.35 -2.45
C ASN A 35 13.89 2.89 -2.86
N TYR A 36 13.12 2.41 -3.83
CA TYR A 36 13.35 1.12 -4.48
C TYR A 36 13.40 1.30 -6.00
N GLY A 37 14.62 1.40 -6.55
CA GLY A 37 14.80 1.73 -7.97
C GLY A 37 14.14 3.07 -8.31
N ASN A 38 13.17 3.04 -9.24
CA ASN A 38 12.41 4.23 -9.64
C ASN A 38 11.22 4.55 -8.73
N ALA A 39 10.90 3.69 -7.75
CA ALA A 39 9.89 3.99 -6.73
C ALA A 39 10.53 4.87 -5.66
N ILE A 40 10.23 6.17 -5.71
CA ILE A 40 10.80 7.17 -4.82
C ILE A 40 9.88 7.38 -3.61
N ALA A 41 10.40 7.16 -2.42
CA ALA A 41 9.73 7.48 -1.16
C ALA A 41 9.47 8.99 -1.08
N GLY A 42 8.35 9.37 -0.51
CA GLY A 42 8.04 10.78 -0.29
C GLY A 42 6.55 11.02 -0.07
N THR A 43 6.23 12.02 0.76
CA THR A 43 4.84 12.29 1.19
C THR A 43 3.93 12.60 0.00
N GLN A 44 4.43 13.32 -1.01
CA GLN A 44 3.67 13.62 -2.23
C GLN A 44 3.39 12.37 -3.08
N ASN A 45 4.35 11.45 -3.17
CA ASN A 45 4.18 10.19 -3.90
C ASN A 45 3.21 9.27 -3.14
N ALA A 46 3.31 9.22 -1.80
CA ALA A 46 2.39 8.46 -0.98
C ALA A 46 0.94 8.96 -1.09
N LYS A 47 0.73 10.29 -1.07
CA LYS A 47 -0.57 10.88 -1.35
C LYS A 47 -1.08 10.51 -2.75
N THR A 48 -0.21 10.58 -3.75
CA THR A 48 -0.59 10.20 -5.13
C THR A 48 -1.00 8.73 -5.21
N PHE A 49 -0.29 7.83 -4.53
CA PHE A 49 -0.61 6.42 -4.46
C PHE A 49 -1.94 6.16 -3.73
N HIS A 50 -2.17 6.85 -2.60
CA HIS A 50 -3.43 6.80 -1.88
C HIS A 50 -4.61 7.24 -2.78
N ASP A 51 -4.54 8.44 -3.36
CA ASP A 51 -5.65 9.03 -4.10
C ASP A 51 -5.95 8.29 -5.40
N LYS A 52 -4.91 7.82 -6.11
CA LYS A 52 -5.06 7.21 -7.44
C LYS A 52 -5.07 5.68 -7.41
N GLY A 53 -4.58 5.08 -6.34
CA GLY A 53 -4.55 3.63 -6.16
C GLY A 53 -5.64 3.17 -5.21
N VAL A 54 -5.55 3.57 -3.95
CA VAL A 54 -6.41 3.07 -2.86
C VAL A 54 -7.84 3.57 -3.03
N CYS A 55 -8.05 4.88 -3.20
CA CYS A 55 -9.39 5.42 -3.44
C CYS A 55 -10.01 4.90 -4.74
N ALA A 56 -9.20 4.60 -5.76
CA ALA A 56 -9.67 3.99 -7.00
C ALA A 56 -10.16 2.55 -6.79
N LEU A 57 -9.45 1.75 -5.99
CA LEU A 57 -9.88 0.39 -5.62
C LEU A 57 -11.22 0.42 -4.87
N LEU A 58 -11.34 1.29 -3.86
CA LEU A 58 -12.59 1.47 -3.11
C LEU A 58 -13.74 1.89 -4.03
N LYS A 59 -13.51 2.83 -4.95
CA LYS A 59 -14.51 3.26 -5.93
C LYS A 59 -14.93 2.14 -6.88
N TRP A 60 -14.06 1.16 -7.15
CA TRP A 60 -14.38 -0.02 -7.94
C TRP A 60 -15.04 -1.15 -7.13
N GLY A 61 -15.32 -0.93 -5.84
CA GLY A 61 -15.90 -1.94 -4.96
C GLY A 61 -14.92 -3.05 -4.58
N VAL A 62 -13.61 -2.77 -4.64
CA VAL A 62 -12.58 -3.69 -4.16
C VAL A 62 -12.16 -3.25 -2.76
N ASP A 63 -12.39 -4.11 -1.78
CA ASP A 63 -11.95 -3.89 -0.41
C ASP A 63 -10.42 -3.88 -0.33
N VAL A 64 -9.88 -2.90 0.39
CA VAL A 64 -8.44 -2.66 0.53
C VAL A 64 -8.09 -2.17 1.92
N PHE A 65 -7.07 -2.76 2.50
CA PHE A 65 -6.43 -2.25 3.72
C PHE A 65 -5.17 -1.47 3.33
N TYR A 66 -5.18 -0.17 3.66
CA TYR A 66 -3.98 0.65 3.53
C TYR A 66 -2.96 0.27 4.60
N PHE A 67 -1.74 -0.02 4.16
CA PHE A 67 -0.58 -0.25 5.02
C PHE A 67 0.26 1.04 5.08
N GLU A 68 0.21 1.81 6.16
CA GLU A 68 -0.48 1.53 7.42
C GLU A 68 -1.01 2.81 8.06
N ALA A 69 -1.65 2.70 9.23
CA ALA A 69 -2.22 3.86 9.91
C ALA A 69 -1.12 4.83 10.36
N PHE A 70 -0.13 4.38 11.12
CA PHE A 70 0.87 5.23 11.78
C PHE A 70 2.28 4.82 11.41
N ASP A 71 3.21 5.78 11.46
CA ASP A 71 4.62 5.44 11.43
C ASP A 71 5.02 4.58 12.63
N GLU A 72 5.63 3.45 12.34
CA GLU A 72 6.13 2.51 13.32
C GLU A 72 7.65 2.63 13.46
N LEU A 73 8.10 3.65 14.21
CA LEU A 73 9.53 3.97 14.37
C LEU A 73 10.37 2.84 14.99
N TRP A 74 9.71 1.88 15.63
CA TRP A 74 10.34 0.71 16.24
C TRP A 74 10.69 -0.39 15.22
N LYS A 75 10.11 -0.37 14.01
CA LYS A 75 10.38 -1.39 12.99
C LYS A 75 11.87 -1.41 12.62
N PRO A 76 12.46 -2.59 12.39
CA PRO A 76 13.84 -2.67 11.95
C PRO A 76 13.97 -2.22 10.49
N ASP A 77 15.19 -1.85 10.10
CA ASP A 77 15.51 -1.77 8.67
C ASP A 77 15.52 -3.20 8.12
N SER A 78 14.83 -3.42 7.01
CA SER A 78 14.64 -4.75 6.41
C SER A 78 15.39 -4.88 5.10
N VAL A 79 15.97 -6.04 4.84
CA VAL A 79 16.68 -6.32 3.59
C VAL A 79 15.71 -6.96 2.61
N GLY A 80 15.40 -6.26 1.52
CA GLY A 80 14.55 -6.79 0.46
C GLY A 80 15.29 -7.78 -0.45
N ASP A 81 14.56 -8.39 -1.39
CA ASP A 81 15.10 -9.35 -2.36
C ASP A 81 16.21 -8.78 -3.27
N ASN A 82 16.32 -7.46 -3.35
CA ASN A 82 17.41 -6.76 -4.04
C ASN A 82 18.72 -6.71 -3.21
N GLY A 83 18.74 -7.29 -2.01
CA GLY A 83 19.87 -7.31 -1.09
C GLY A 83 20.16 -5.97 -0.42
N LYS A 84 19.28 -4.97 -0.53
CA LYS A 84 19.46 -3.64 0.05
C LYS A 84 18.57 -3.47 1.27
N ALA A 85 19.16 -2.93 2.34
CA ALA A 85 18.40 -2.51 3.52
C ALA A 85 17.54 -1.28 3.19
N ALA A 86 16.29 -1.30 3.65
CA ALA A 86 15.31 -0.23 3.53
C ALA A 86 14.65 0.02 4.89
N SER A 87 14.30 1.28 5.15
CA SER A 87 13.57 1.67 6.36
C SER A 87 12.09 1.33 6.22
N GLU A 88 11.57 0.56 7.17
CA GLU A 88 10.15 0.20 7.29
C GLU A 88 9.37 1.14 8.23
N LYS A 89 9.99 2.25 8.66
CA LYS A 89 9.47 3.11 9.73
C LYS A 89 8.48 4.19 9.26
N HIS A 90 8.32 4.36 7.94
CA HIS A 90 7.70 5.56 7.35
C HIS A 90 6.53 5.26 6.40
N TRP A 91 5.78 4.19 6.63
CA TRP A 91 4.64 3.79 5.80
C TRP A 91 3.28 4.34 6.28
N GLY A 92 3.24 5.03 7.42
CA GLY A 92 1.99 5.52 7.98
C GLY A 92 1.37 6.65 7.15
N MET A 93 0.05 6.63 6.97
CA MET A 93 -0.70 7.83 6.53
C MET A 93 -0.61 8.97 7.55
N TYR A 94 -0.41 8.60 8.81
CA TYR A 94 -0.19 9.48 9.94
C TYR A 94 1.22 9.29 10.47
N THR A 95 1.76 10.34 11.08
CA THR A 95 2.98 10.27 11.89
C THR A 95 2.77 9.36 13.11
N SER A 96 3.86 9.00 13.80
CA SER A 96 3.81 8.19 15.02
C SER A 96 3.06 8.89 16.17
N ASP A 97 3.01 10.23 16.17
CA ASP A 97 2.19 11.05 17.06
C ASP A 97 0.77 11.34 16.54
N ARG A 98 0.31 10.55 15.56
CA ARG A 98 -1.07 10.52 15.03
C ARG A 98 -1.51 11.78 14.28
N LYS A 99 -0.57 12.55 13.74
CA LYS A 99 -0.88 13.69 12.87
C LYS A 99 -0.96 13.22 11.41
N PRO A 100 -1.95 13.66 10.63
CA PRO A 100 -2.02 13.28 9.22
C PRO A 100 -0.83 13.86 8.46
N LYS A 101 -0.19 13.05 7.61
CA LYS A 101 0.89 13.53 6.73
C LYS A 101 0.37 14.16 5.45
N TYR A 102 -0.83 13.79 5.04
CA TYR A 102 -1.58 14.32 3.92
C TYR A 102 -3.08 14.16 4.16
N GLN A 103 -3.91 14.72 3.29
CA GLN A 103 -5.36 14.51 3.34
C GLN A 103 -5.71 13.07 2.96
N VAL A 104 -6.31 12.32 3.89
CA VAL A 104 -6.53 10.86 3.77
C VAL A 104 -7.95 10.47 3.33
N GLN A 105 -8.81 11.45 3.03
CA GLN A 105 -10.17 11.17 2.57
C GLN A 105 -10.18 10.79 1.08
N CYS A 106 -10.88 9.70 0.79
CA CYS A 106 -11.58 9.51 -0.48
C CYS A 106 -12.94 10.22 -0.39
#